data_AF-A0A416ZP48-F1
#
_entry.id   AF-A0A416ZP48-F1
#
_cell.length_a   1.000
_cell.length_b   1.000
_cell.length_c   1.000
_cell.angle_alpha   90.00
_cell.angle_beta   90.00
_cell.angle_gamma   90.00
#
_symmetry.space_group_name_H-M   'P 1'
#
loop_
_entity.id
_entity.type
_entity.pdbx_description
1 polymer ?
#
loop_
_entity_poly.entity_id
_entity_poly.type
_entity_poly.pdbx_seq_one_letter_code
_entity_poly.pdbx_strand_id
1 'polypeptide(L)' 'MTSGEYLKQLEKYLRKLPQSDYEDAMEYFTEYFADAGPENEQAVIKELGTPKQAAAELMRNLLDKK' A
#
# COMPACT_ATOMS: atom_id res chain seq x y z
N MET A 1 -6.98 4.67 12.33
CA MET A 1 -6.99 4.21 10.93
C MET A 1 -6.85 2.71 10.98
N THR A 2 -7.73 2.00 10.31
CA THR A 2 -7.64 0.54 10.13
C THR A 2 -6.90 0.21 8.84
N SER A 3 -6.46 -1.03 8.69
CA SER A 3 -5.90 -1.56 7.44
C SER A 3 -6.80 -1.27 6.22
N GLY A 4 -8.11 -1.46 6.35
CA GLY A 4 -9.08 -1.16 5.29
C GLY A 4 -9.16 0.33 4.92
N GLU A 5 -9.11 1.24 5.91
CA GLU A 5 -9.04 2.68 5.63
C GLU A 5 -7.71 3.07 4.94
N TYR A 6 -6.62 2.41 5.34
CA TYR A 6 -5.31 2.61 4.74
C TYR A 6 -5.31 2.21 3.26
N LEU A 7 -5.74 0.97 2.96
CA LEU A 7 -5.83 0.43 1.61
C LEU A 7 -6.74 1.28 0.72
N LYS A 8 -7.88 1.76 1.24
CA LYS A 8 -8.79 2.63 0.48
C LYS A 8 -8.17 3.98 0.13
N GLN A 9 -7.29 4.51 0.99
CA GLN A 9 -6.53 5.72 0.66
C GLN A 9 -5.41 5.42 -0.33
N LEU A 10 -4.70 4.31 -0.13
CA LEU A 10 -3.65 3.85 -1.02
C LEU A 10 -4.18 3.65 -2.44
N GLU A 11 -5.33 2.98 -2.59
CA GLU A 11 -6.07 2.79 -3.84
C GLU A 11 -6.23 4.12 -4.61
N LYS A 12 -6.65 5.19 -3.93
CA LYS A 12 -6.85 6.50 -4.56
C LYS A 12 -5.54 7.09 -5.11
N TYR A 13 -4.43 6.86 -4.42
CA TYR A 13 -3.12 7.32 -4.87
C TYR A 13 -2.61 6.47 -6.04
N LEU A 14 -2.75 5.15 -5.93
CA LEU A 14 -2.30 4.19 -6.92
C LEU A 14 -3.16 4.14 -8.18
N ARG A 15 -4.38 4.69 -8.17
CA ARG A 15 -5.27 4.75 -9.35
C ARG A 15 -4.67 5.48 -10.57
N LYS A 16 -3.55 6.19 -10.38
CA LYS A 16 -2.79 6.83 -11.46
C LYS A 16 -1.80 5.90 -12.16
N LEU A 17 -1.54 4.72 -11.59
CA LEU A 17 -0.64 3.72 -12.15
C LEU A 17 -1.32 2.92 -13.28
N PRO A 18 -0.54 2.27 -14.15
CA PRO A 18 -1.04 1.25 -15.05
C PRO A 18 -1.79 0.18 -14.26
N GLN A 19 -2.81 -0.42 -14.87
CA GLN A 19 -3.67 -1.41 -14.21
C GLN A 19 -2.86 -2.57 -13.60
N SER A 20 -1.86 -3.08 -14.33
CA SER A 20 -0.98 -4.16 -13.84
C SER A 20 -0.21 -3.75 -12.58
N ASP A 21 0.41 -2.57 -12.56
CA ASP A 21 1.15 -2.08 -11.38
C ASP A 21 0.21 -1.80 -10.20
N TYR A 22 -0.99 -1.31 -10.48
CA TYR A 22 -2.02 -1.07 -9.47
C TYR A 22 -2.47 -2.39 -8.82
N GLU A 23 -2.76 -3.42 -9.63
CA GLU A 23 -3.20 -4.73 -9.14
C GLU A 23 -2.12 -5.38 -8.27
N ASP A 24 -0.88 -5.40 -8.78
CA ASP A 24 0.29 -5.95 -8.08
C ASP A 24 0.55 -5.24 -6.74
N ALA A 25 0.47 -3.91 -6.74
CA ALA A 25 0.62 -3.10 -5.55
C ALA A 25 -0.49 -3.36 -4.52
N MET A 26 -1.75 -3.34 -4.95
CA MET A 26 -2.89 -3.55 -4.06
C MET A 26 -2.88 -4.96 -3.47
N GLU A 27 -2.50 -5.97 -4.25
CA GLU A 27 -2.31 -7.34 -3.79
C GLU A 27 -1.21 -7.38 -2.72
N TYR A 28 -0.03 -6.83 -3.01
CA TYR A 28 1.10 -6.78 -2.07
C TYR A 28 0.71 -6.18 -0.71
N PHE A 29 0.07 -5.00 -0.69
CA PHE A 29 -0.33 -4.39 0.57
C PHE A 29 -1.46 -5.17 1.26
N THR A 30 -2.40 -5.73 0.50
CA THR A 30 -3.48 -6.53 1.07
C THR A 30 -2.95 -7.79 1.76
N GLU A 31 -2.04 -8.50 1.11
CA GLU A 31 -1.36 -9.67 1.69
C GLU A 31 -0.52 -9.28 2.90
N TYR A 32 0.21 -8.16 2.84
CA TYR A 32 1.01 -7.69 3.96
C TYR A 32 0.16 -7.37 5.20
N PHE A 33 -1.00 -6.74 5.04
CA PHE A 33 -1.95 -6.52 6.13
C PHE A 33 -2.61 -7.81 6.62
N ALA A 34 -2.90 -8.74 5.71
CA ALA A 34 -3.50 -10.04 6.06
C ALA A 34 -2.53 -10.92 6.86
N ASP A 35 -1.26 -10.96 6.47
CA ASP A 35 -0.20 -11.73 7.14
C ASP A 35 0.09 -11.18 8.54
N ALA A 36 0.15 -9.86 8.67
CA ALA A 36 0.31 -9.21 9.98
C ALA A 36 -0.89 -9.46 10.89
N GLY A 37 -2.09 -9.56 10.32
CA GLY A 37 -3.33 -9.75 11.04
C GLY A 37 -3.83 -8.49 11.76
N PRO A 38 -5.07 -8.53 12.27
CA PRO A 38 -5.73 -7.37 12.89
C PRO A 38 -5.02 -6.88 14.15
N GLU A 39 -4.26 -7.74 14.83
CA GLU A 39 -3.52 -7.39 16.05
C GLU A 39 -2.32 -6.49 15.75
N ASN A 40 -1.74 -6.62 14.55
CA ASN A 40 -0.56 -5.85 14.13
C ASN A 40 -0.89 -4.75 13.11
N GLU A 41 -2.16 -4.55 12.72
CA GLU A 41 -2.50 -3.56 11.69
C GLU A 41 -1.99 -2.15 12.01
N GLN A 42 -2.02 -1.77 13.30
CA GLN A 42 -1.53 -0.48 13.78
C GLN A 42 0.00 -0.36 13.68
N ALA A 43 0.71 -1.46 13.96
CA ALA A 43 2.16 -1.51 13.82
C ALA A 43 2.55 -1.38 12.35
N VAL A 44 1.90 -2.16 11.48
CA VAL A 44 2.08 -2.10 10.02
C VAL A 44 1.81 -0.69 9.48
N ILE A 45 0.70 -0.06 9.86
CA ILE A 45 0.39 1.33 9.45
C ILE A 45 1.49 2.28 9.87
N LYS A 46 2.03 2.10 11.09
CA LYS A 46 3.09 2.96 11.62
C LYS A 46 4.42 2.75 10.90
N GLU A 47 4.73 1.50 10.52
CA GLU A 47 5.92 1.14 9.75
C GLU A 47 5.85 1.66 8.31
N LEU A 48 4.72 1.49 7.64
CA LEU A 48 4.49 1.99 6.29
C LEU A 48 4.36 3.52 6.22
N GLY A 49 4.09 4.18 7.36
CA GLY A 49 3.84 5.61 7.43
C GLY A 49 2.51 5.98 6.77
N THR A 50 2.37 7.22 6.28
CA THR A 50 1.09 7.65 5.68
C THR A 50 0.85 6.94 4.33
N PRO A 51 -0.41 6.65 3.94
CA PRO A 51 -0.71 5.98 2.67
C PRO A 51 -0.21 6.77 1.45
N LYS A 52 -0.11 8.11 1.58
CA LYS A 52 0.52 8.97 0.57
C LYS A 52 2.02 8.70 0.42
N GLN A 53 2.73 8.53 1.53
CA GLN A 53 4.17 8.22 1.52
C GLN A 53 4.41 6.82 0.98
N ALA A 54 3.69 5.81 1.46
CA ALA A 54 3.81 4.44 0.96
C ALA A 54 3.52 4.36 -0.54
N ALA A 55 2.47 5.04 -1.03
CA ALA A 55 2.19 5.09 -2.46
C ALA A 55 3.32 5.79 -3.24
N ALA A 56 3.89 6.88 -2.74
CA ALA A 56 4.99 7.58 -3.40
C ALA A 56 6.29 6.74 -3.44
N GLU A 57 6.63 6.07 -2.33
CA GLU A 57 7.75 5.15 -2.23
C GLU A 57 7.58 3.97 -3.19
N LEU A 58 6.39 3.37 -3.23
CA LEU A 58 6.07 2.29 -4.15
C LEU A 58 6.21 2.76 -5.61
N MET A 59 5.59 3.88 -5.97
CA MET A 59 5.70 4.45 -7.32
C MET A 59 7.16 4.70 -7.70
N ARG A 60 7.97 5.20 -6.76
CA ARG A 60 9.40 5.43 -6.97
C ARG A 60 10.14 4.12 -7.22
N ASN A 61 9.90 3.09 -6.40
CA ASN A 61 10.51 1.77 -6.56
C ASN A 61 10.10 1.07 -7.87
N LEU A 62 8.85 1.24 -8.31
CA LEU A 62 8.36 0.72 -9.59
C LEU A 62 8.99 1.45 -10.78
N LEU A 63 9.20 2.76 -10.67
CA LEU A 63 9.83 3.58 -11.71
C LEU A 63 11.35 3.38 -11.79
N ASP A 64 12.02 3.10 -10.67
CA ASP A 64 13.47 2.89 -10.60
C ASP A 64 13.90 1.50 -11.13
N LYS A 65 12.99 0.52 -11.12
CA LYS A 65 13.21 -0.83 -11.66
C LYS A 65 13.22 -0.93 -13.21
N LYS A 66 13.22 0.19 -13.93
CA LYS A 66 13.08 0.23 -15.40
C LYS A 66 14.37 0.54 -16.15
#